data_AF-A0A3B4XQH3-F1
#
_entry.id   AF-A0A3B4XQH3-F1
#
_cell.length_a   1.000
_cell.length_b   1.000
_cell.length_c   1.000
_cell.angle_alpha   90.00
_cell.angle_beta   90.00
_cell.angle_gamma   90.00
#
_symmetry.space_group_name_H-M   'P 1'
#
loop_
_entity.id
_entity.type
_entity.pdbx_description
1 polymer ?
#
loop_
_entity_poly.entity_id
_entity_poly.type
_entity_poly.pdbx_seq_one_letter_code
_entity_poly.pdbx_strand_id
1 'polypeptide(L)'
;RERGREGEREISSRRRSSRSFLNPSLSPSYLTNGLTSLERFPISFKTQFSGHCFHHVVLGVYCNGRYGSLGMSRRQDLMDKPLTHRTLGELVAEFESSYKRYQHTLKKVKIGLYVPHDPHVFQPIEWKHLVLNAARLGAQEMRKELEKHGRDMRMKVRAILKSSSAQSPIKERSRGKSLSPRRRQSSPQRRITHRRDKS
;
A
#
# COMPACT_ATOMS: atom_id res chain seq x y z
N ARG A 1 -1.86 7.16 63.81
CA ARG A 1 -3.02 6.31 63.41
C ARG A 1 -3.96 7.21 62.60
N GLU A 2 -3.67 7.57 61.36
CA GLU A 2 -3.67 6.79 60.11
C GLU A 2 -5.05 6.26 59.67
N ARG A 3 -5.38 6.58 58.39
CA ARG A 3 -6.44 6.07 57.49
C ARG A 3 -7.85 6.67 57.65
N GLY A 4 -8.56 7.08 56.58
CA GLY A 4 -8.43 6.69 55.17
C GLY A 4 -8.61 7.85 54.18
N ARG A 5 -7.72 7.85 53.18
CA ARG A 5 -7.85 8.53 51.88
C ARG A 5 -8.10 7.42 50.84
N GLU A 6 -9.29 7.35 50.25
CA GLU A 6 -9.58 6.56 49.04
C GLU A 6 -10.81 7.23 48.40
N GLY A 7 -10.90 7.60 47.13
CA GLY A 7 -9.98 7.46 46.01
C GLY A 7 -10.62 8.17 44.81
N GLU A 8 -10.37 9.47 44.64
CA GLU A 8 -10.59 10.14 43.37
C GLU A 8 -9.38 9.85 42.47
N ARG A 9 -9.42 8.71 41.78
CA ARG A 9 -8.54 8.49 40.63
C ARG A 9 -9.30 8.87 39.38
N GLU A 10 -9.05 10.10 38.98
CA GLU A 10 -9.11 10.60 37.61
C GLU A 10 -8.62 9.53 36.62
N ILE A 11 -9.54 8.78 36.01
CA ILE A 11 -9.24 7.94 34.85
C ILE A 11 -9.24 8.89 33.65
N SER A 12 -8.12 9.61 33.53
CA SER A 12 -7.69 10.27 32.31
C SER A 12 -7.83 9.28 31.16
N SER A 13 -8.82 9.49 30.29
CA SER A 13 -9.00 8.76 29.05
C SER A 13 -7.84 9.11 28.12
N ARG A 14 -6.66 8.51 28.37
CA ARG A 14 -5.59 8.47 27.39
C ARG A 14 -6.14 7.77 26.17
N ARG A 15 -6.33 8.56 25.11
CA ARG A 15 -6.47 8.11 23.72
C ARG A 15 -5.30 7.18 23.40
N ARG A 16 -5.40 5.91 23.77
CA ARG A 16 -4.59 4.84 23.18
C ARG A 16 -5.15 4.65 21.79
N SER A 17 -4.63 5.47 20.88
CA SER A 17 -4.59 5.18 19.46
C SER A 17 -4.21 3.71 19.33
N SER A 18 -5.11 2.89 18.77
CA SER A 18 -4.93 1.44 18.58
C SER A 18 -3.85 1.13 17.52
N ARG A 19 -2.78 1.93 17.45
CA ARG A 19 -1.72 1.94 16.44
C ARG A 19 -0.54 1.03 16.76
N SER A 20 -0.62 0.23 17.82
CA SER A 20 0.47 -0.65 18.25
C SER A 20 -0.01 -2.08 18.44
N PHE A 21 -0.43 -2.74 17.35
CA PHE A 21 -0.62 -4.19 17.33
C PHE A 21 -0.21 -4.78 15.98
N LEU A 22 0.99 -4.45 15.49
CA LEU A 22 1.65 -5.25 14.47
C LEU A 22 3.15 -5.26 14.79
N ASN A 23 3.61 -6.34 15.43
CA ASN A 23 5.01 -6.73 15.32
C ASN A 23 5.28 -6.98 13.82
N PRO A 24 6.25 -6.32 13.18
CA PRO A 24 6.46 -6.43 11.73
C PRO A 24 6.79 -7.86 11.28
N SER A 25 7.37 -8.70 12.16
CA SER A 25 7.69 -10.11 11.89
C SER A 25 6.48 -11.07 11.89
N LEU A 26 5.33 -10.64 12.43
CA LEU A 26 4.11 -11.47 12.56
C LEU A 26 2.89 -10.85 11.87
N SER A 27 3.10 -9.78 11.09
CA SER A 27 2.02 -9.17 10.32
C SER A 27 1.69 -10.04 9.09
N PRO A 28 0.42 -10.37 8.83
CA PRO A 28 -0.01 -11.01 7.58
C PRO A 28 0.47 -10.26 6.33
N SER A 29 0.73 -8.95 6.44
CA SER A 29 1.36 -8.18 5.37
C SER A 29 2.76 -8.70 5.04
N TYR A 30 3.60 -8.99 6.03
CA TYR A 30 4.98 -9.43 5.80
C TYR A 30 5.04 -10.82 5.13
N LEU A 31 4.16 -11.74 5.54
CA LEU A 31 4.07 -13.09 4.98
C LEU A 31 3.55 -13.14 3.54
N THR A 32 2.85 -12.08 3.09
CA THR A 32 2.25 -12.00 1.74
C THR A 32 3.05 -11.10 0.80
N ASN A 33 4.19 -10.54 1.23
CA ASN A 33 5.02 -9.64 0.41
C ASN A 33 5.51 -10.30 -0.89
N GLY A 34 5.87 -11.59 -0.84
CA GLY A 34 6.35 -12.35 -2.01
C GLY A 34 5.27 -12.71 -3.04
N LEU A 35 3.99 -12.50 -2.71
CA LEU A 35 2.87 -12.80 -3.60
C LEU A 35 2.45 -11.53 -4.36
N THR A 36 3.17 -11.20 -5.42
CA THR A 36 2.91 -9.99 -6.24
C THR A 36 1.55 -9.99 -6.93
N SER A 37 0.88 -11.15 -7.01
CA SER A 37 -0.51 -11.27 -7.50
C SER A 37 -1.57 -10.95 -6.44
N LEU A 38 -1.17 -10.75 -5.18
CA LEU A 38 -2.05 -10.54 -4.04
C LEU A 38 -1.95 -9.10 -3.55
N GLU A 39 -2.93 -8.29 -3.93
CA GLU A 39 -3.04 -6.91 -3.50
C GLU A 39 -3.62 -6.82 -2.09
N ARG A 40 -3.07 -5.96 -1.24
CA ARG A 40 -3.44 -5.87 0.19
C ARG A 40 -3.83 -4.45 0.54
N PHE A 41 -4.93 -4.26 1.25
CA PHE A 41 -5.40 -2.93 1.64
C PHE A 41 -6.06 -2.98 3.01
N PRO A 42 -5.90 -1.96 3.87
CA PRO A 42 -6.50 -1.99 5.19
C PRO A 42 -8.00 -1.67 5.14
N ILE A 43 -8.80 -2.42 5.91
CA ILE A 43 -10.21 -2.15 6.12
C ILE A 43 -10.43 -1.94 7.62
N SER A 44 -11.00 -0.79 7.99
CA SER A 44 -11.33 -0.46 9.38
C SER A 44 -12.83 -0.31 9.56
N PHE A 45 -13.36 -0.99 10.58
CA PHE A 45 -14.75 -0.91 10.99
C PHE A 45 -14.86 -0.15 12.31
N LYS A 46 -15.84 0.76 12.38
CA LYS A 46 -16.34 1.32 13.64
C LYS A 46 -17.75 0.77 13.85
N THR A 47 -17.96 0.08 14.96
CA THR A 47 -19.26 -0.47 15.35
C THR A 47 -19.69 0.09 16.69
N GLN A 48 -20.98 -0.07 17.01
CA GLN A 48 -21.55 0.29 18.31
C GLN A 48 -22.29 -0.92 18.89
N PHE A 49 -22.06 -1.20 20.17
CA PHE A 49 -22.77 -2.22 20.95
C PHE A 49 -22.97 -1.70 22.36
N SER A 50 -24.19 -1.79 22.89
CA SER A 50 -24.57 -1.30 24.22
C SER A 50 -24.06 0.12 24.53
N GLY A 51 -24.24 1.05 23.60
CA GLY A 51 -23.79 2.44 23.72
C GLY A 51 -22.30 2.68 23.45
N HIS A 52 -21.45 1.66 23.60
CA HIS A 52 -19.99 1.76 23.42
C HIS A 52 -19.57 1.62 21.95
N CYS A 53 -18.53 2.36 21.56
CA CYS A 53 -17.93 2.30 20.23
C CYS A 53 -16.72 1.35 20.21
N PHE A 54 -16.66 0.48 19.20
CA PHE A 54 -15.56 -0.45 19.00
C PHE A 54 -14.88 -0.20 17.66
N HIS A 55 -13.57 -0.43 17.63
CA HIS A 55 -12.73 -0.30 16.45
C HIS A 55 -12.14 -1.67 16.12
N HIS A 56 -12.23 -2.05 14.85
CA HIS A 56 -11.70 -3.32 14.37
C HIS A 56 -11.05 -3.11 13.01
N VAL A 57 -9.93 -3.78 12.76
CA VAL A 57 -9.14 -3.64 11.53
C VAL A 57 -8.81 -5.01 11.00
N VAL A 58 -9.02 -5.20 9.71
CA VAL A 58 -8.60 -6.38 8.95
C VAL A 58 -7.79 -5.95 7.73
N LEU A 59 -6.98 -6.85 7.22
CA LEU A 59 -6.28 -6.71 5.94
C LEU A 59 -7.17 -7.28 4.84
N GLY A 60 -7.79 -6.42 4.04
CA GLY A 60 -8.44 -6.83 2.81
C GLY A 60 -7.42 -7.35 1.82
N VAL A 61 -7.74 -8.46 1.16
CA VAL A 61 -6.91 -9.05 0.11
C VAL A 61 -7.70 -9.14 -1.19
N TYR A 62 -7.01 -8.88 -2.30
CA TYR A 62 -7.57 -9.03 -3.64
C TYR A 62 -6.61 -9.85 -4.50
N CYS A 63 -7.11 -10.95 -5.04
CA CYS A 63 -6.33 -11.86 -5.89
C CYS A 63 -7.27 -12.49 -6.93
N ASN A 64 -6.82 -12.56 -8.19
CA ASN A 64 -7.55 -13.23 -9.29
C ASN A 64 -9.02 -12.80 -9.45
N GLY A 65 -9.32 -11.51 -9.29
CA GLY A 65 -10.70 -11.02 -9.43
C GLY A 65 -11.58 -11.23 -8.20
N ARG A 66 -11.04 -11.78 -7.11
CA ARG A 66 -11.79 -12.07 -5.89
C ARG A 66 -11.23 -11.33 -4.68
N TYR A 67 -12.12 -10.99 -3.78
CA TYR A 67 -11.86 -10.32 -2.51
C TYR A 67 -11.98 -11.31 -1.35
N GLY A 68 -11.16 -11.09 -0.33
CA GLY A 68 -11.17 -11.80 0.94
C GLY A 68 -10.53 -10.94 2.03
N SER A 69 -10.27 -11.51 3.20
CA SER A 69 -9.56 -10.82 4.26
C SER A 69 -8.70 -11.74 5.11
N LEU A 70 -7.68 -11.14 5.73
CA LEU A 70 -6.85 -11.71 6.78
C LEU A 70 -6.90 -10.78 7.97
N GLY A 71 -7.00 -11.31 9.18
CA GLY A 71 -7.08 -10.47 10.37
C GLY A 71 -7.02 -11.26 11.66
N MET A 72 -7.00 -10.55 12.77
CA MET A 72 -7.08 -11.13 14.11
C MET A 72 -8.32 -10.57 14.79
N SER A 73 -9.24 -11.45 15.15
CA SER A 73 -10.45 -11.10 15.89
C SER A 73 -10.70 -12.15 16.96
N ARG A 74 -11.37 -11.74 18.04
CA ARG A 74 -11.87 -12.67 19.07
C ARG A 74 -13.01 -13.55 18.56
N ARG A 75 -13.57 -13.22 17.40
CA ARG A 75 -14.65 -13.95 16.74
C ARG A 75 -14.17 -14.41 15.36
N GLN A 76 -14.31 -15.70 15.08
CA GLN A 76 -13.80 -16.33 13.86
C GLN A 76 -14.43 -15.75 12.59
N ASP A 77 -15.71 -15.43 12.63
CA ASP A 77 -16.44 -14.82 11.51
C ASP A 77 -16.18 -13.32 11.29
N LEU A 78 -15.31 -12.72 12.12
CA LEU A 78 -14.86 -11.34 12.00
C LEU A 78 -13.35 -11.26 11.73
N MET A 79 -12.68 -12.31 11.23
CA MET A 79 -11.25 -12.27 10.89
C MET A 79 -11.01 -12.61 9.42
N ASP A 80 -10.76 -13.89 9.15
CA ASP A 80 -10.48 -14.40 7.83
C ASP A 80 -11.77 -14.60 7.04
N LYS A 81 -11.72 -14.17 5.78
CA LYS A 81 -12.77 -14.41 4.80
C LYS A 81 -12.11 -15.02 3.56
N PRO A 82 -12.61 -16.15 3.06
CA PRO A 82 -12.03 -16.80 1.90
C PRO A 82 -12.10 -15.87 0.67
N LEU A 83 -11.22 -16.10 -0.31
CA LEU A 83 -11.18 -15.37 -1.58
C LEU A 83 -12.34 -15.78 -2.49
N THR A 84 -13.58 -15.53 -2.07
CA THR A 84 -14.81 -15.93 -2.77
C THR A 84 -15.63 -14.75 -3.28
N HIS A 85 -15.47 -13.56 -2.70
CA HIS A 85 -16.30 -12.40 -3.04
C HIS A 85 -15.88 -11.79 -4.38
N ARG A 86 -16.84 -11.48 -5.25
CA ARG A 86 -16.56 -10.87 -6.55
C ARG A 86 -16.38 -9.36 -6.44
N THR A 87 -17.00 -8.76 -5.43
CA THR A 87 -16.98 -7.32 -5.21
C THR A 87 -16.54 -6.96 -3.80
N LEU A 88 -15.97 -5.76 -3.64
CA LEU A 88 -15.63 -5.21 -2.33
C LEU A 88 -16.90 -5.00 -1.48
N GLY A 89 -18.02 -4.67 -2.13
CA GLY A 89 -19.32 -4.54 -1.49
C GLY A 89 -19.80 -5.83 -0.82
N GLU A 90 -19.65 -6.97 -1.48
CA GLU A 90 -19.98 -8.29 -0.92
C GLU A 90 -19.16 -8.62 0.33
N LEU A 91 -17.84 -8.42 0.28
CA LEU A 91 -16.96 -8.65 1.42
C LEU A 91 -17.39 -7.80 2.63
N VAL A 92 -17.62 -6.50 2.42
CA VAL A 92 -18.04 -5.58 3.50
C VAL A 92 -19.43 -5.95 4.03
N ALA A 93 -20.37 -6.35 3.16
CA ALA A 93 -21.70 -6.79 3.56
C ALA A 93 -21.67 -8.07 4.42
N GLU A 94 -20.73 -8.98 4.16
CA GLU A 94 -20.54 -10.15 5.01
C GLU A 94 -20.03 -9.77 6.40
N PHE A 95 -19.07 -8.85 6.49
CA PHE A 95 -18.64 -8.30 7.78
C PHE A 95 -19.78 -7.62 8.53
N GLU A 96 -20.59 -6.80 7.85
CA GLU A 96 -21.76 -6.17 8.43
C GLU A 96 -22.75 -7.21 9.00
N SER A 97 -23.04 -8.26 8.23
CA SER A 97 -23.91 -9.36 8.66
C SER A 97 -23.32 -10.13 9.84
N SER A 98 -22.01 -10.30 9.87
CA SER A 98 -21.29 -10.94 10.98
C SER A 98 -21.34 -10.10 12.25
N TYR A 99 -21.21 -8.77 12.14
CA TYR A 99 -21.42 -7.88 13.28
C TYR A 99 -22.85 -7.92 13.83
N LYS A 100 -23.86 -7.97 12.95
CA LYS A 100 -25.27 -8.04 13.35
C LYS A 100 -25.56 -9.27 14.22
N ARG A 101 -24.93 -10.42 13.96
CA ARG A 101 -25.07 -11.63 14.80
C ARG A 101 -24.62 -11.41 16.25
N TYR A 102 -23.70 -10.48 16.49
CA TYR A 102 -23.26 -10.11 17.83
C TYR A 102 -23.90 -8.81 18.33
N GLN A 103 -25.02 -8.39 17.72
CA GLN A 103 -25.75 -7.17 18.08
C GLN A 103 -24.92 -5.88 17.92
N HIS A 104 -23.84 -5.94 17.14
CA HIS A 104 -23.08 -4.74 16.78
C HIS A 104 -23.73 -4.04 15.59
N THR A 105 -23.94 -2.73 15.73
CA THR A 105 -24.38 -1.87 14.64
C THR A 105 -23.18 -1.22 13.97
N LEU A 106 -23.02 -1.44 12.66
CA LEU A 106 -21.96 -0.81 11.88
C LEU A 106 -22.22 0.70 11.74
N LYS A 107 -21.25 1.53 12.10
CA LYS A 107 -21.36 3.00 12.04
C LYS A 107 -20.48 3.60 10.95
N LYS A 108 -19.27 3.06 10.75
CA LYS A 108 -18.33 3.60 9.77
C LYS A 108 -17.44 2.50 9.22
N VAL A 109 -17.18 2.57 7.92
CA VAL A 109 -16.18 1.75 7.22
C VAL A 109 -15.13 2.68 6.66
N LYS A 110 -13.85 2.31 6.78
CA LYS A 110 -12.73 3.01 6.16
C LYS A 110 -11.93 2.02 5.34
N ILE A 111 -11.59 2.40 4.12
CA ILE A 111 -10.80 1.57 3.22
C ILE A 111 -9.59 2.39 2.78
N GLY A 112 -8.42 1.77 2.92
CA GLY A 112 -7.17 2.35 2.47
C GLY A 112 -6.81 1.95 1.04
N LEU A 113 -5.72 2.51 0.55
CA LEU A 113 -5.12 2.08 -0.71
C LEU A 113 -4.32 0.78 -0.54
N TYR A 114 -3.88 0.23 -1.66
CA TYR A 114 -2.98 -0.92 -1.65
C TYR A 114 -1.66 -0.60 -0.97
N VAL A 115 -1.19 -1.55 -0.16
CA VAL A 115 0.07 -1.52 0.55
C VAL A 115 1.17 -2.03 -0.39
N PRO A 116 2.20 -1.22 -0.67
CA PRO A 116 3.33 -1.63 -1.51
C PRO A 116 3.95 -2.96 -1.06
N HIS A 117 4.36 -3.78 -2.03
CA HIS A 117 5.03 -5.06 -1.77
C HIS A 117 6.50 -4.90 -1.35
N ASP A 118 7.16 -3.84 -1.83
CA ASP A 118 8.55 -3.56 -1.49
C ASP A 118 8.64 -2.99 -0.05
N PRO A 119 9.25 -3.71 0.90
CA PRO A 119 9.40 -3.24 2.26
C PRO A 119 10.33 -2.02 2.40
N HIS A 120 11.13 -1.70 1.37
CA HIS A 120 12.03 -0.55 1.37
C HIS A 120 11.36 0.74 0.89
N VAL A 121 10.15 0.65 0.34
CA VAL A 121 9.34 1.82 -0.01
C VAL A 121 8.72 2.37 1.28
N PHE A 122 9.33 3.41 1.84
CA PHE A 122 8.82 4.15 3.01
C PHE A 122 7.62 5.05 2.67
N GLN A 123 6.64 4.51 1.94
CA GLN A 123 5.39 5.22 1.69
C GLN A 123 4.43 5.02 2.88
N PRO A 124 3.90 6.10 3.47
CA PRO A 124 2.91 5.98 4.55
C PRO A 124 1.68 5.22 4.05
N ILE A 125 1.25 4.20 4.81
CA ILE A 125 0.02 3.46 4.49
C ILE A 125 -1.17 4.43 4.60
N GLU A 126 -1.91 4.58 3.51
CA GLU A 126 -3.08 5.45 3.47
C GLU A 126 -4.31 4.72 4.01
N TRP A 127 -4.60 4.87 5.31
CA TRP A 127 -5.67 4.13 6.00
C TRP A 127 -7.10 4.63 5.77
N LYS A 128 -7.29 5.81 5.14
CA LYS A 128 -8.57 6.52 5.11
C LYS A 128 -8.88 7.13 3.75
N HIS A 129 -8.51 6.44 2.68
CA HIS A 129 -8.78 6.93 1.33
C HIS A 129 -10.30 7.02 1.07
N LEU A 130 -11.03 5.98 1.45
CA LEU A 130 -12.49 5.97 1.48
C LEU A 130 -13.00 5.95 2.92
N VAL A 131 -13.98 6.78 3.24
CA VAL A 131 -14.64 6.80 4.54
C VAL A 131 -16.16 6.84 4.35
N LEU A 132 -16.84 5.73 4.66
CA LEU A 132 -18.28 5.60 4.51
C LEU A 132 -18.96 5.62 5.88
N ASN A 133 -20.00 6.43 6.02
CA ASN A 133 -20.84 6.45 7.22
C ASN A 133 -22.08 5.60 6.99
N ALA A 134 -22.08 4.38 7.53
CA ALA A 134 -23.16 3.41 7.37
C ALA A 134 -24.48 3.87 8.04
N ALA A 135 -24.43 4.81 8.98
CA ALA A 135 -25.64 5.38 9.58
C ALA A 135 -26.28 6.49 8.73
N ARG A 136 -25.54 7.06 7.77
CA ARG A 136 -26.01 8.15 6.90
C ARG A 136 -26.28 7.70 5.47
N LEU A 137 -25.52 6.73 4.98
CA LEU A 137 -25.64 6.21 3.61
C LEU A 137 -26.55 5.00 3.59
N GLY A 138 -27.40 4.91 2.57
CA GLY A 138 -28.18 3.70 2.31
C GLY A 138 -27.27 2.52 1.90
N ALA A 139 -27.73 1.29 2.11
CA ALA A 139 -26.95 0.09 1.77
C ALA A 139 -26.55 0.03 0.28
N GLN A 140 -27.44 0.49 -0.62
CA GLN A 140 -27.18 0.56 -2.06
C GLN A 140 -26.13 1.61 -2.43
N GLU A 141 -26.18 2.79 -1.82
CA GLU A 141 -25.18 3.84 -2.02
C GLU A 141 -23.82 3.42 -1.49
N MET A 142 -23.80 2.81 -0.30
CA MET A 142 -22.57 2.26 0.28
C MET A 142 -21.93 1.22 -0.66
N ARG A 143 -22.73 0.31 -1.21
CA ARG A 143 -22.27 -0.67 -2.20
C ARG A 143 -21.68 0.00 -3.44
N LYS A 144 -22.36 1.01 -3.99
CA LYS A 144 -21.90 1.77 -5.17
C LYS A 144 -20.54 2.43 -4.93
N GLU A 145 -20.36 3.09 -3.79
CA GLU A 145 -19.09 3.73 -3.42
C GLU A 145 -17.96 2.70 -3.22
N LEU A 146 -18.27 1.55 -2.61
CA LEU A 146 -17.31 0.45 -2.45
C LEU A 146 -16.87 -0.13 -3.80
N GLU A 147 -17.80 -0.31 -4.74
CA GLU A 147 -17.50 -0.81 -6.08
C GLU A 147 -16.72 0.18 -6.93
N LYS A 148 -17.04 1.47 -6.82
CA LYS A 148 -16.27 2.55 -7.45
C LYS A 148 -14.84 2.54 -6.93
N HIS A 149 -14.65 2.56 -5.61
CA HIS A 149 -13.34 2.55 -4.99
C HIS A 149 -12.53 1.29 -5.36
N GLY A 150 -13.17 0.11 -5.35
CA GLY A 150 -12.55 -1.14 -5.79
C GLY A 150 -12.06 -1.08 -7.25
N ARG A 151 -12.80 -0.44 -8.15
CA ARG A 151 -12.37 -0.20 -9.54
C ARG A 151 -11.19 0.77 -9.63
N ASP A 152 -11.27 1.88 -8.92
CA ASP A 152 -10.24 2.92 -8.94
C ASP A 152 -8.89 2.40 -8.42
N MET A 153 -8.89 1.60 -7.35
CA MET A 153 -7.69 0.93 -6.84
C MET A 153 -7.04 0.05 -7.92
N ARG A 154 -7.82 -0.78 -8.62
CA ARG A 154 -7.31 -1.65 -9.68
C ARG A 154 -6.78 -0.88 -10.88
N MET A 155 -7.45 0.21 -11.28
CA MET A 155 -6.97 1.06 -12.37
C MET A 155 -5.65 1.76 -12.01
N LYS A 156 -5.51 2.23 -10.76
CA LYS A 156 -4.29 2.88 -10.27
C LYS A 156 -3.10 1.93 -10.29
N VAL A 157 -3.26 0.68 -9.84
CA VAL A 157 -2.20 -0.34 -9.93
C VAL A 157 -1.81 -0.61 -11.38
N ARG A 158 -2.81 -0.83 -12.25
CA ARG A 158 -2.55 -1.10 -13.66
C ARG A 158 -1.82 0.07 -14.34
N ALA A 159 -2.14 1.31 -13.97
CA ALA A 159 -1.46 2.50 -14.48
C ALA A 159 -0.01 2.56 -14.03
N ILE A 160 0.27 2.30 -12.74
CA ILE A 160 1.63 2.27 -12.19
C ILE A 160 2.47 1.20 -12.89
N LEU A 161 1.95 -0.02 -13.01
CA LEU A 161 2.65 -1.13 -13.70
C LEU A 161 2.95 -0.79 -15.17
N LYS A 162 2.01 -0.14 -15.87
CA LYS A 162 2.24 0.34 -17.25
C LYS A 162 3.31 1.42 -17.32
N SER A 163 3.30 2.40 -16.41
CA SER A 163 4.33 3.46 -16.39
C SER A 163 5.71 2.92 -16.04
N SER A 164 5.82 1.93 -15.15
CA SER A 164 7.08 1.26 -14.83
C SER A 164 7.62 0.46 -16.01
N SER A 165 6.75 -0.10 -16.87
CA SER A 165 7.16 -0.76 -18.12
C SER A 165 7.58 0.22 -19.23
N ALA A 166 7.29 1.52 -19.11
CA ALA A 166 7.58 2.54 -20.12
C ALA A 166 8.97 3.20 -19.98
N GLN A 167 9.77 2.80 -18.98
CA GLN A 167 11.21 3.08 -18.92
C GLN A 167 11.93 1.75 -19.22
N SER A 168 12.28 1.43 -20.46
CA SER A 168 13.37 2.07 -21.20
C SER A 168 13.26 1.76 -22.70
N PRO A 169 13.37 2.73 -23.62
CA PRO A 169 14.16 2.47 -24.81
C PRO A 169 15.60 2.49 -24.31
N ILE A 170 16.23 1.30 -24.20
CA ILE A 170 17.68 1.24 -24.34
C ILE A 170 17.94 1.84 -25.71
N LYS A 171 18.28 3.13 -25.73
CA LYS A 171 18.86 3.74 -26.91
C LYS A 171 20.22 3.09 -26.96
N GLU A 172 20.30 1.97 -27.68
CA GLU A 172 21.56 1.39 -28.10
C GLU A 172 22.27 2.51 -28.86
N ARG A 173 23.07 3.27 -28.11
CA ARG A 173 23.93 4.31 -28.65
C ARG A 173 25.01 3.53 -29.34
N SER A 174 24.74 3.22 -30.61
CA SER A 174 25.70 2.69 -31.56
C SER A 174 27.03 3.36 -31.29
N ARG A 175 28.05 2.55 -30.99
CA ARG A 175 29.44 2.97 -30.77
C ARG A 175 29.95 3.69 -32.02
N GLY A 176 29.63 4.97 -32.12
CA GLY A 176 30.11 5.88 -33.14
C GLY A 176 31.33 6.64 -32.63
N LYS A 177 32.50 6.10 -32.98
CA LYS A 177 33.77 6.82 -33.22
C LYS A 177 34.14 7.91 -32.20
N SER A 178 34.96 7.50 -31.24
CA SER A 178 35.88 8.34 -30.48
C SER A 178 36.63 9.32 -31.40
N LEU A 179 36.38 10.62 -31.24
CA LEU A 179 37.27 11.67 -31.76
C LEU A 179 38.44 11.83 -30.79
N SER A 180 39.48 11.03 -30.99
CA SER A 180 40.78 11.25 -30.37
C SER A 180 41.58 12.28 -31.20
N PRO A 181 42.18 13.31 -30.60
CA PRO A 181 43.03 14.26 -31.31
C PRO A 181 44.23 13.53 -31.92
N ARG A 182 44.35 13.56 -33.26
CA ARG A 182 45.42 12.90 -33.99
C ARG A 182 46.72 13.67 -33.81
N ARG A 183 47.53 13.23 -32.85
CA ARG A 183 48.96 13.52 -32.73
C ARG A 183 49.66 13.02 -34.00
N ARG A 184 50.03 13.94 -34.90
CA ARG A 184 51.01 13.67 -35.98
C ARG A 184 52.27 14.45 -35.69
N GLN A 185 53.24 13.74 -35.13
CA GLN A 185 54.66 14.09 -35.20
C GLN A 185 55.11 13.85 -36.65
N SER A 186 55.61 14.88 -37.31
CA SER A 186 56.41 14.73 -38.53
C SER A 186 57.75 15.40 -38.29
N SER A 187 58.74 14.57 -37.95
CA SER A 187 60.15 14.91 -37.86
C SER A 187 60.67 15.32 -39.25
N PRO A 188 61.38 16.44 -39.41
CA PRO A 188 62.10 16.73 -40.65
C PRO A 188 63.39 15.90 -40.71
N GLN A 189 63.48 15.08 -41.75
CA GLN A 189 64.66 14.26 -42.04
C GLN A 189 65.76 15.16 -42.63
N ARG A 190 66.82 15.38 -41.86
CA ARG A 190 68.07 15.98 -42.34
C ARG A 190 68.71 15.07 -43.39
N ARG A 191 69.04 15.64 -44.55
CA ARG A 191 70.19 15.17 -45.34
C ARG A 191 70.94 16.38 -45.90
N ILE A 192 72.24 16.39 -45.60
CA ILE A 192 73.23 17.45 -45.85
C ILE A 192 73.96 17.14 -47.17
N THR A 193 74.67 18.15 -47.69
CA THR A 193 75.76 18.16 -48.71
C THR A 193 75.28 18.44 -50.15
N HIS A 194 75.90 19.33 -50.96
CA HIS A 194 77.26 19.89 -50.98
C HIS A 194 77.37 21.06 -52.03
N ARG A 195 78.22 22.09 -51.78
CA ARG A 195 79.02 22.97 -52.71
C ARG A 195 78.33 23.66 -53.94
N ARG A 196 78.80 24.74 -54.57
CA ARG A 196 79.74 25.89 -54.40
C ARG A 196 79.75 26.62 -55.77
N ASP A 197 79.84 27.96 -55.74
CA ASP A 197 80.41 28.91 -56.73
C ASP A 197 79.66 29.40 -58.00
N LYS A 198 79.76 30.74 -58.15
CA LYS A 198 79.88 31.65 -59.31
C LYS A 198 78.86 31.63 -60.47
N SER A 199 78.29 32.82 -60.73
CA SER A 199 78.72 33.74 -61.80
C SER A 199 78.28 35.17 -61.51
#